data_AF-A0A3D0C626-F1
#
_entry.id   AF-A0A3D0C626-F1
#
_cell.length_a   1.000
_cell.length_b   1.000
_cell.length_c   1.000
_cell.angle_alpha   90.00
_cell.angle_beta   90.00
_cell.angle_gamma   90.00
#
_symmetry.space_group_name_H-M   'P 1'
#
loop_
_entity.id
_entity.type
_entity.pdbx_description
1 polymer ?
#
loop_
_entity_poly.entity_id
_entity_poly.type
_entity_poly.pdbx_seq_one_letter_code
_entity_poly.pdbx_strand_id
1 'polypeptide(L)'
;GEQAKYDCDLLHRLQLLIQPKRNKSPLFERILQQANRLAHNVQLRFSIDTLDLGKTGILLAYAYPERVAKSRGNHGDFICVNGKG
;
A
#
# COMPACT_ATOMS: atom_id res chain seq x y z
N GLY A 1 -8.58 5.45 13.70
CA GLY A 1 -9.57 6.52 13.48
C GLY A 1 -8.92 7.72 12.83
N GLU A 2 -7.91 8.31 13.47
CA GLU A 2 -7.36 9.61 13.04
C GLU A 2 -6.27 9.52 11.97
N GLN A 3 -5.36 8.54 12.02
CA GLN A 3 -4.31 8.39 10.99
C GLN A 3 -4.89 8.18 9.58
N ALA A 4 -5.93 7.37 9.41
CA ALA A 4 -6.54 7.17 8.09
C ALA A 4 -7.16 8.44 7.48
N LYS A 5 -7.45 9.45 8.30
CA LYS A 5 -8.05 10.72 7.86
C LYS A 5 -6.99 11.76 7.48
N TYR A 6 -5.83 11.77 8.15
CA TYR A 6 -4.79 12.79 7.99
C TYR A 6 -3.47 12.28 7.39
N ASP A 7 -3.30 10.96 7.33
CA ASP A 7 -2.13 10.26 6.80
C ASP A 7 -2.60 9.19 5.81
N CYS A 8 -2.88 9.64 4.58
CA CYS A 8 -3.32 8.80 3.48
C CYS A 8 -2.14 8.17 2.71
N ASP A 9 -0.90 8.48 3.07
CA ASP A 9 0.27 7.93 2.40
C ASP A 9 0.46 6.46 2.80
N LEU A 10 0.33 5.58 1.82
CA LEU A 10 0.54 4.15 2.00
C LEU A 10 1.99 3.83 2.43
N LEU A 11 2.97 4.64 2.02
CA LEU A 11 4.37 4.44 2.35
C LEU A 11 4.61 4.52 3.86
N HIS A 12 3.99 5.47 4.56
CA HIS A 12 4.09 5.56 6.02
C HIS A 12 3.55 4.30 6.70
N ARG A 13 2.45 3.75 6.18
CA ARG A 13 1.87 2.50 6.71
C ARG A 13 2.78 1.30 6.45
N LEU A 14 3.41 1.23 5.28
CA LEU A 14 4.37 0.17 4.95
C LEU A 14 5.65 0.30 5.77
N GLN A 15 6.13 1.51 6.05
CA GLN A 15 7.27 1.74 6.93
C GLN A 15 7.01 1.21 8.34
N LEU A 16 5.83 1.49 8.91
CA LEU A 16 5.40 0.90 10.20
C LEU A 16 5.36 -0.62 10.14
N LEU A 17 4.92 -1.17 9.00
CA LEU A 17 4.90 -2.61 8.79
C LEU A 17 6.29 -3.20 8.68
N ILE A 18 7.32 -2.50 8.16
CA ILE A 18 8.67 -3.06 7.99
C ILE A 18 9.48 -2.97 9.29
N GLN A 19 9.23 -1.97 10.14
CA GLN A 19 10.05 -1.67 11.31
C GLN A 19 10.39 -2.90 12.18
N PRO A 20 11.65 -3.02 12.67
CA PRO A 20 12.10 -4.17 13.47
C PRO A 20 11.44 -4.23 14.85
N LYS A 21 11.14 -3.07 15.45
CA LYS A 21 10.31 -2.96 16.66
C LYS A 21 8.84 -2.88 16.28
N ARG A 22 8.34 -3.89 15.58
CA ARG A 22 6.93 -3.99 15.24
C ARG A 22 6.09 -4.08 16.50
N ASN A 23 5.12 -3.19 16.64
CA ASN A 23 4.01 -3.43 17.55
C ASN A 23 3.33 -4.74 17.11
N LYS A 24 3.17 -5.69 18.05
CA LYS A 24 2.47 -6.97 17.84
C LYS A 24 0.97 -6.74 17.68
N SER A 25 0.60 -5.99 16.65
CA SER A 25 -0.77 -5.74 16.28
C SER A 25 -1.31 -6.98 15.58
N PRO A 26 -2.41 -7.58 16.05
CA PRO A 26 -3.05 -8.70 15.37
C PRO A 26 -3.39 -8.39 13.91
N LEU A 27 -3.61 -7.12 13.57
CA LEU A 27 -3.83 -6.68 12.19
C LEU A 27 -2.59 -6.90 11.32
N PHE A 28 -1.40 -6.55 11.81
CA PHE A 28 -0.16 -6.70 11.05
C PHE A 28 0.19 -8.17 10.86
N GLU A 29 -0.04 -9.00 11.87
CA GLU A 29 0.14 -10.45 11.74
C GLU A 29 -0.77 -11.03 10.65
N ARG A 30 -2.04 -10.64 10.60
CA ARG A 30 -2.97 -11.06 9.54
C ARG A 30 -2.53 -10.62 8.16
N ILE A 31 -2.05 -9.39 8.01
CA ILE A 31 -1.54 -8.88 6.73
C ILE A 31 -0.34 -9.72 6.26
N LEU A 32 0.61 -10.01 7.15
CA LEU A 32 1.78 -10.83 6.81
C LEU A 32 1.41 -12.28 6.49
N GLN A 33 0.43 -12.85 7.19
CA GLN A 33 -0.09 -14.18 6.87
C GLN A 33 -0.73 -14.21 5.47
N GLN A 34 -1.52 -13.19 5.12
CA GLN A 34 -2.11 -13.07 3.79
C GLN A 34 -1.04 -12.91 2.71
N ALA A 35 -0.03 -12.07 2.93
CA ALA A 35 1.08 -11.89 2.01
C ALA A 35 1.84 -13.21 1.77
N ASN A 36 2.13 -13.96 2.83
CA ASN A 36 2.77 -15.28 2.71
C ASN A 36 1.92 -16.28 1.93
N ARG A 37 0.60 -16.34 2.18
CA ARG A 37 -0.31 -17.22 1.44
C ARG A 37 -0.36 -16.86 -0.04
N LEU A 38 -0.44 -15.57 -0.37
CA LEU A 38 -0.44 -15.11 -1.76
C LEU A 38 0.88 -15.47 -2.45
N ALA A 39 2.02 -15.23 -1.81
CA ALA A 39 3.33 -15.58 -2.36
C ALA A 39 3.47 -17.08 -2.59
N HIS A 40 3.03 -17.91 -1.65
CA HIS A 40 2.99 -19.36 -1.81
C HIS A 40 2.16 -19.79 -3.01
N ASN A 41 0.98 -19.19 -3.21
CA ASN A 41 0.10 -19.51 -4.34
C ASN A 41 0.73 -19.20 -5.71
N VAL A 42 1.67 -18.25 -5.76
CA VAL A 42 2.43 -17.91 -6.97
C VAL A 42 3.86 -18.46 -6.96
N GLN A 43 4.15 -19.42 -6.08
CA GLN A 43 5.46 -20.09 -5.95
C GLN A 43 6.63 -19.13 -5.67
N LEU A 44 6.37 -18.04 -4.94
CA LEU A 44 7.37 -17.08 -4.51
C LEU A 44 7.62 -17.17 -3.01
N ARG A 45 8.85 -16.82 -2.60
CA ARG A 45 9.18 -16.64 -1.18
C ARG A 45 8.94 -15.20 -0.79
N PHE A 46 8.05 -14.99 0.18
CA PHE A 46 7.84 -13.67 0.77
C PHE A 46 8.84 -13.42 1.89
N SER A 47 9.47 -12.25 1.87
CA SER A 47 10.17 -11.68 3.02
C SER A 47 9.78 -10.22 3.13
N ILE A 48 9.43 -9.81 4.35
CA ILE A 48 9.08 -8.42 4.62
C ILE A 48 10.31 -7.50 4.61
N ASP A 49 11.48 -8.05 4.94
CA ASP A 49 12.74 -7.30 5.03
C ASP A 49 13.29 -6.95 3.63
N THR A 50 12.80 -7.61 2.59
CA THR A 50 13.19 -7.37 1.19
C THR A 50 12.24 -6.42 0.46
N LEU A 51 11.27 -5.81 1.15
CA LEU A 51 10.27 -4.96 0.51
C LEU A 51 10.90 -3.62 0.09
N ASP A 52 10.98 -3.39 -1.22
CA ASP A 52 11.42 -2.11 -1.78
C ASP A 52 10.26 -1.12 -1.85
N LEU A 53 10.22 -0.20 -0.89
CA LEU A 53 9.19 0.84 -0.82
C LEU A 53 9.18 1.76 -2.04
N GLY A 54 10.33 1.99 -2.69
CA GLY A 54 10.44 2.86 -3.86
C GLY A 54 9.68 2.31 -5.08
N LYS A 55 9.46 0.99 -5.15
CA LYS A 55 8.69 0.36 -6.23
C LYS A 55 7.18 0.32 -5.97
N THR A 56 6.71 0.70 -4.79
CA THR A 56 5.28 0.57 -4.41
C THR A 56 4.36 1.36 -5.34
N GLY A 57 4.69 2.62 -5.62
CA GLY A 57 3.86 3.47 -6.49
C GLY A 57 3.76 2.91 -7.91
N ILE A 58 4.87 2.42 -8.45
CA ILE A 58 4.91 1.79 -9.78
C ILE A 58 4.07 0.51 -9.79
N LEU A 59 4.23 -0.38 -8.80
CA LEU A 59 3.45 -1.62 -8.70
C LEU A 59 1.94 -1.34 -8.64
N LEU A 60 1.52 -0.32 -7.89
CA LEU A 60 0.12 0.10 -7.83
C LEU A 60 -0.38 0.64 -9.18
N ALA A 61 0.43 1.44 -9.88
CA ALA A 61 0.09 1.95 -11.20
C ALA A 61 -0.05 0.83 -12.24
N TYR A 62 0.75 -0.24 -12.14
CA TYR A 62 0.62 -1.42 -13.00
C TYR A 62 -0.64 -2.24 -12.68
N ALA A 63 -0.99 -2.40 -11.39
CA ALA A 63 -2.14 -3.20 -10.98
C ALA A 63 -3.48 -2.48 -11.17
N TYR A 64 -3.50 -1.15 -11.01
CA TYR A 64 -4.71 -0.32 -11.07
C TYR A 64 -4.46 0.96 -11.89
N PRO A 65 -4.07 0.86 -13.18
CA PRO A 65 -3.75 2.02 -14.01
C PRO A 65 -4.93 2.99 -14.12
N GLU A 66 -6.16 2.49 -14.06
CA GLU A 66 -7.38 3.27 -14.13
C GLU A 66 -7.59 4.20 -12.94
N ARG A 67 -6.89 3.95 -11.82
CA ARG A 67 -6.97 4.72 -10.56
C ARG A 67 -5.85 5.73 -10.40
N VAL A 68 -4.95 5.85 -11.38
CA VAL A 68 -3.99 6.95 -11.40
C VAL A 68 -4.80 8.24 -11.53
N ALA A 69 -4.63 9.15 -10.58
CA ALA A 69 -5.45 10.36 -10.48
C ALA A 69 -4.62 11.62 -10.62
N LYS A 70 -5.20 12.62 -11.28
CA LYS A 70 -4.65 13.96 -11.45
C LYS A 70 -5.47 14.94 -10.62
N SER A 71 -4.79 15.86 -9.93
CA SER A 71 -5.47 16.94 -9.22
C SER A 71 -6.24 17.84 -10.20
N ARG A 72 -7.45 18.26 -9.81
CA ARG A 72 -8.32 19.11 -10.61
C ARG A 72 -8.84 20.28 -9.78
N GLY A 73 -8.23 21.45 -9.95
CA GLY A 73 -8.71 22.67 -9.30
C GLY A 73 -8.35 22.71 -7.82
N ASN A 74 -9.34 22.49 -6.94
CA ASN A 74 -9.17 22.66 -5.51
C ASN A 74 -8.44 21.50 -4.84
N HIS A 75 -7.87 21.77 -3.65
CA HIS A 75 -7.24 20.74 -2.84
C HIS A 75 -8.27 19.69 -2.40
N GLY A 76 -8.01 18.42 -2.72
CA GLY A 76 -8.93 17.31 -2.44
C GLY A 76 -9.69 16.81 -3.66
N ASP A 77 -9.72 17.58 -4.75
CA ASP A 77 -10.39 17.18 -5.99
C ASP A 77 -9.40 16.47 -6.92
N PHE A 78 -9.71 15.22 -7.24
CA PHE A 78 -8.91 14.37 -8.12
C PHE A 78 -9.80 13.68 -9.14
N ILE A 79 -9.30 13.54 -10.37
CA ILE A 79 -9.95 12.75 -11.41
C ILE A 79 -9.02 11.62 -11.84
N CYS A 80 -9.52 10.39 -11.79
CA CYS A 80 -8.81 9.21 -12.25
C CYS A 80 -8.77 9.15 -13.78
N VAL A 81 -7.85 8.34 -14.33
CA VAL A 81 -7.74 8.10 -15.78
C VAL A 81 -9.07 7.66 -16.41
N ASN A 82 -9.88 6.87 -15.69
CA ASN A 82 -11.20 6.44 -16.15
C ASN A 82 -12.30 7.53 -16.08
N GLY A 83 -11.94 8.77 -15.76
CA GLY A 83 -12.85 9.90 -15.68
C GLY A 83 -13.67 9.96 -14.39
N LYS A 84 -13.46 9.04 -13.43
CA LYS A 84 -14.15 9.04 -12.13
C LYS A 84 -13.35 9.82 -11.11
N GLY A 85 -14.02 10.65 -10.32
CA GLY A 85 -13.42 11.54 -9.33
C GLY A 85 -14.50 12.17 -8.48
#